data_AF-A0AB38R2K1-F1
#
_entry.id   AF-A0AB38R2K1-F1
#
_cell.length_a   1.000
_cell.length_b   1.000
_cell.length_c   1.000
_cell.angle_alpha   90.00
_cell.angle_beta   90.00
_cell.angle_gamma   90.00
#
_symmetry.space_group_name_H-M   'P 1'
#
loop_
_entity.id
_entity.type
_entity.pdbx_description
1 polymer ?
#
loop_
_entity_poly.entity_id
_entity_poly.type
_entity_poly.pdbx_seq_one_letter_code
_entity_poly.pdbx_strand_id
1 'polypeptide(L)'
;MAYHKTKQEAFQAAQKATMEAKEWHDHLVRDQADYGHQLSHLKQEVNEAFAQINNALEVASEKQRLQLEKFRSDLQAIVDEVNEIQS
;
A
#
# COMPACT_ATOMS: atom_id res chain seq x y z
N MET A 1 30.21 2.02 -1.79
CA MET A 1 29.36 1.67 -2.96
C MET A 1 28.18 0.85 -2.46
N ALA A 2 26.94 1.24 -2.79
CA ALA A 2 25.72 0.82 -2.10
C ALA A 2 24.56 0.40 -3.04
N TYR A 3 24.85 -0.17 -4.21
CA TYR A 3 23.79 -0.54 -5.18
C TYR A 3 22.88 -1.69 -4.73
N HIS A 4 23.27 -2.48 -3.71
CA HIS A 4 22.43 -3.55 -3.16
C HIS A 4 21.53 -3.12 -2.01
N LYS A 5 21.89 -2.05 -1.28
CA LYS A 5 21.04 -1.52 -0.21
C LYS A 5 19.69 -1.04 -0.76
N THR A 6 19.71 -0.35 -1.90
CA THR A 6 18.51 0.24 -2.49
C THR A 6 17.43 -0.75 -2.94
N LYS A 7 17.80 -1.96 -3.40
CA LYS A 7 16.82 -2.93 -3.93
C LYS A 7 16.02 -3.63 -2.84
N GLN A 8 16.71 -4.12 -1.81
CA GLN A 8 16.05 -4.78 -0.69
C GLN A 8 15.28 -3.77 0.15
N GLU A 9 15.84 -2.58 0.38
CA GLU A 9 15.17 -1.51 1.10
C GLU A 9 13.88 -1.08 0.39
N ALA A 10 13.90 -0.90 -0.94
CA ALA A 10 12.68 -0.52 -1.69
C ALA A 10 11.60 -1.60 -1.64
N PHE A 11 11.96 -2.87 -1.79
CA PHE A 11 10.99 -3.97 -1.69
C PHE A 11 10.40 -4.09 -0.28
N GLN A 12 11.23 -3.98 0.76
CA GLN A 12 10.78 -4.02 2.14
C GLN A 12 9.89 -2.81 2.49
N ALA A 13 10.22 -1.62 2.00
CA ALA A 13 9.40 -0.43 2.18
C ALA A 13 8.02 -0.59 1.54
N ALA A 14 7.97 -1.06 0.28
CA ALA A 14 6.72 -1.36 -0.40
C ALA A 14 5.88 -2.42 0.33
N GLN A 15 6.52 -3.49 0.82
CA GLN A 15 5.85 -4.52 1.62
C GLN A 15 5.26 -3.94 2.91
N LYS A 16 6.04 -3.16 3.66
CA LYS A 16 5.61 -2.55 4.92
C LYS A 16 4.43 -1.61 4.70
N ALA A 17 4.54 -0.69 3.75
CA ALA A 17 3.47 0.26 3.43
C ALA A 17 2.17 -0.45 2.99
N THR A 18 2.29 -1.54 2.22
CA THR A 18 1.12 -2.35 1.83
C THR A 18 0.46 -3.02 3.03
N MET A 19 1.24 -3.53 3.99
CA MET A 19 0.71 -4.13 5.21
C MET A 19 0.05 -3.09 6.12
N GLU A 20 0.65 -1.91 6.25
CA GLU A 20 0.09 -0.79 7.03
C GLU A 20 -1.25 -0.33 6.44
N ALA A 21 -1.34 -0.15 5.11
CA ALA A 21 -2.61 0.18 4.46
C ALA A 21 -3.69 -0.88 4.67
N LYS A 22 -3.34 -2.17 4.65
CA LYS A 22 -4.28 -3.27 4.94
C LYS A 22 -4.76 -3.24 6.39
N GLU A 23 -3.86 -3.03 7.34
CA GLU A 23 -4.22 -2.94 8.75
C GLU A 23 -5.15 -1.76 9.03
N TRP A 24 -4.89 -0.60 8.43
CA TRP A 24 -5.80 0.55 8.51
C TRP A 24 -7.17 0.27 7.90
N HIS A 25 -7.20 -0.44 6.77
CA HIS A 25 -8.45 -0.85 6.14
C HIS A 25 -9.24 -1.82 7.02
N ASP A 26 -8.59 -2.84 7.58
CA ASP A 26 -9.21 -3.83 8.45
C ASP A 26 -9.79 -3.20 9.74
N HIS A 27 -9.20 -2.10 10.20
CA HIS A 27 -9.67 -1.34 11.37
C HIS A 27 -10.65 -0.21 11.04
N LEU A 28 -10.95 0.04 9.76
CA LEU A 28 -11.85 1.12 9.37
C LEU A 28 -13.31 0.78 9.73
N VAL A 29 -13.88 1.48 10.70
CA VAL A 29 -15.26 1.24 11.18
C VAL A 29 -16.16 2.44 10.89
N ARG A 30 -17.19 2.24 10.05
CA ARG A 30 -18.10 3.31 9.57
C ARG A 30 -18.85 4.06 10.67
N ASP A 31 -19.21 3.37 11.76
CA ASP A 31 -20.04 3.94 12.82
C ASP A 31 -19.24 4.65 13.92
N GLN A 32 -17.91 4.78 13.78
CA GLN A 32 -17.08 5.53 14.72
C GLN A 32 -17.05 7.03 14.41
N ALA A 33 -16.95 7.84 15.46
CA ALA A 33 -16.96 9.30 15.37
C ALA A 33 -15.80 9.88 14.54
N ASP A 34 -14.69 9.15 14.43
CA ASP A 34 -13.48 9.52 13.71
C ASP A 34 -13.34 8.85 12.33
N TYR A 35 -14.39 8.17 11.84
CA TYR A 35 -14.39 7.46 10.55
C TYR A 35 -13.84 8.31 9.39
N GLY A 36 -14.26 9.57 9.27
CA GLY A 36 -13.79 10.45 8.20
C GLY A 36 -12.28 10.73 8.26
N HIS A 37 -11.71 10.83 9.47
CA HIS A 37 -10.27 11.01 9.66
C HIS A 37 -9.50 9.73 9.34
N GLN A 38 -9.96 8.59 9.86
CA GLN A 38 -9.37 7.27 9.58
C GLN A 38 -9.38 6.97 8.08
N LEU A 39 -10.49 7.28 7.40
CA LEU A 39 -10.63 7.12 5.97
C LEU A 39 -9.65 8.01 5.18
N SER A 40 -9.50 9.27 5.58
CA SER A 40 -8.51 10.16 4.96
C SER A 40 -7.09 9.65 5.15
N HIS A 41 -6.78 9.11 6.33
CA HIS A 41 -5.47 8.53 6.63
C HIS A 41 -5.22 7.29 5.79
N LEU A 42 -6.17 6.35 5.72
CA LEU A 42 -6.08 5.16 4.87
C LEU A 42 -5.80 5.52 3.40
N LYS A 43 -6.50 6.52 2.86
CA LYS A 43 -6.26 6.98 1.47
C LYS A 43 -4.84 7.51 1.27
N GLN A 44 -4.29 8.20 2.27
CA GLN A 44 -2.90 8.66 2.23
C GLN A 44 -1.94 7.47 2.23
N GLU A 45 -2.10 6.54 3.17
CA GLU A 45 -1.26 5.33 3.29
C GLU A 45 -1.29 4.48 2.01
N VAL A 46 -2.46 4.30 1.40
CA VAL A 46 -2.62 3.58 0.14
C VAL A 46 -1.86 4.27 -1.01
N ASN A 47 -1.97 5.60 -1.12
CA ASN A 47 -1.24 6.36 -2.13
C ASN A 47 0.28 6.28 -1.94
N GLU A 48 0.75 6.38 -0.69
CA GLU A 48 2.16 6.22 -0.34
C GLU A 48 2.65 4.81 -0.68
N ALA A 49 1.88 3.77 -0.36
CA ALA A 49 2.21 2.39 -0.67
C ALA A 49 2.31 2.15 -2.20
N PHE A 50 1.41 2.72 -3.00
CA PHE A 50 1.52 2.68 -4.47
C PHE A 50 2.81 3.34 -4.96
N ALA A 51 3.20 4.48 -4.41
CA ALA A 51 4.45 5.15 -4.77
C ALA A 51 5.67 4.29 -4.43
N GLN A 52 5.70 3.67 -3.24
CA GLN A 52 6.78 2.75 -2.84
C GLN A 52 6.86 1.51 -3.75
N ILE A 53 5.70 0.95 -4.13
CA ILE A 53 5.65 -0.18 -5.06
C ILE A 53 6.24 0.21 -6.42
N ASN A 54 5.86 1.36 -6.96
CA ASN A 54 6.38 1.84 -8.25
C ASN A 54 7.90 2.02 -8.22
N ASN A 55 8.41 2.66 -7.16
CA ASN A 55 9.86 2.80 -6.96
C ASN A 55 10.56 1.44 -6.84
N ALA A 56 9.96 0.48 -6.13
CA ALA A 56 10.52 -0.86 -5.97
C ALA A 56 10.53 -1.64 -7.30
N LEU A 57 9.51 -1.46 -8.16
CA LEU A 57 9.42 -2.12 -9.47
C LEU A 57 10.57 -1.73 -10.40
N GLU A 58 11.11 -0.51 -10.28
CA GLU A 58 12.25 -0.04 -11.10
C GLU A 58 13.50 -0.89 -10.90
N VAL A 59 13.72 -1.39 -9.68
CA VAL A 59 14.95 -2.07 -9.30
C VAL A 59 14.78 -3.56 -8.97
N ALA A 60 13.54 -4.02 -8.86
CA ALA A 60 13.15 -5.36 -8.47
C ALA A 60 13.59 -6.47 -9.45
N SER A 61 13.98 -7.61 -8.89
CA SER A 61 14.09 -8.87 -9.63
C SER A 61 12.72 -9.35 -10.12
N GLU A 62 12.67 -10.29 -11.05
CA GLU A 62 11.43 -10.86 -11.58
C GLU A 62 10.51 -11.42 -10.49
N LYS A 63 11.06 -12.18 -9.54
CA LYS A 63 10.29 -12.70 -8.39
C LYS A 63 9.71 -11.57 -7.54
N GLN A 64 10.50 -10.53 -7.26
CA GLN A 64 10.03 -9.37 -6.51
C GLN A 64 8.97 -8.57 -7.28
N ARG A 65 9.10 -8.45 -8.61
CA ARG A 65 8.09 -7.81 -9.47
C ARG A 65 6.74 -8.50 -9.36
N LEU A 66 6.70 -9.83 -9.42
CA LEU A 66 5.45 -10.59 -9.25
C LEU A 66 4.79 -10.31 -7.89
N GLN A 67 5.60 -10.19 -6.83
CA GLN A 67 5.08 -9.84 -5.49
C GLN A 67 4.59 -8.39 -5.41
N LEU A 68 5.31 -7.45 -6.01
CA LEU A 68 4.95 -6.03 -6.06
C LEU A 68 3.66 -5.79 -6.86
N GLU A 69 3.48 -6.49 -7.99
CA GLU A 69 2.23 -6.46 -8.76
C GLU A 69 1.06 -7.02 -7.95
N LYS A 70 1.29 -8.08 -7.16
CA LYS A 70 0.27 -8.57 -6.22
C LYS A 70 -0.08 -7.51 -5.18
N PHE A 71 0.90 -6.84 -4.60
CA PHE A 71 0.64 -5.75 -3.65
C PHE A 71 -0.15 -4.62 -4.31
N ARG A 72 0.17 -4.26 -5.56
CA ARG A 72 -0.58 -3.25 -6.32
C ARG A 72 -2.04 -3.65 -6.50
N SER A 73 -2.29 -4.91 -6.84
CA SER A 73 -3.66 -5.45 -6.95
C SER A 73 -4.39 -5.47 -5.62
N ASP A 74 -3.71 -5.85 -4.53
CA ASP A 74 -4.31 -5.88 -3.20
C ASP A 74 -4.70 -4.45 -2.74
N LEU A 75 -3.87 -3.44 -3.03
CA LEU A 75 -4.20 -2.03 -2.74
C LEU A 75 -5.34 -1.49 -3.62
N GLN A 76 -5.41 -1.90 -4.88
CA GLN A 76 -6.50 -1.49 -5.76
C GLN A 76 -7.85 -1.99 -5.24
N ALA A 77 -7.91 -3.22 -4.73
CA ALA A 77 -9.12 -3.74 -4.10
C ALA A 77 -9.57 -2.87 -2.91
N ILE A 78 -8.64 -2.44 -2.05
CA ILE A 78 -8.95 -1.52 -0.94
C ILE A 78 -9.54 -0.19 -1.46
N VAL A 79 -8.96 0.39 -2.52
CA VAL A 79 -9.48 1.63 -3.12
C VAL A 79 -10.91 1.43 -3.62
N ASP A 80 -11.16 0.32 -4.32
CA ASP A 80 -12.46 0.02 -4.89
C ASP A 80 -13.50 -0.17 -3.78
N GLU A 81 -13.21 -0.98 -2.75
CA GLU A 81 -14.06 -1.20 -1.58
C GLU A 81 -14.37 0.12 -0.84
N VAL A 82 -13.36 0.95 -0.61
CA VAL A 82 -13.51 2.25 0.04
C VAL A 82 -14.44 3.17 -0.78
N ASN A 83 -14.27 3.19 -2.11
CA ASN A 83 -15.12 4.01 -2.98
C ASN A 83 -16.57 3.52 -3.00
N GLU A 84 -16.79 2.21 -2.94
CA GLU A 84 -18.14 1.62 -2.81
C GLU A 84 -18.81 2.02 -1.49
N ILE A 85 -18.07 2.04 -0.37
CA ILE A 85 -18.62 2.44 0.94
C ILE A 85 -19.00 3.94 0.98
N GLN A 86 -18.30 4.79 0.21
CA GLN A 86 -18.55 6.22 0.13
C GLN A 86 -19.67 6.63 -0.85
N SER A 87 -20.09 5.73 -1.73
CA SER A 87 -21.11 5.97 -2.76
C SER A 87 -22.52 5.97 -2.18
#